data_AF-A0A9X0PWC5-F1
#
_entry.id   AF-A0A9X0PWC5-F1
#
_cell.length_a   1.000
_cell.length_b   1.000
_cell.length_c   1.000
_cell.angle_alpha   90.00
_cell.angle_beta   90.00
_cell.angle_gamma   90.00
#
_symmetry.space_group_name_H-M   'P 1'
#
loop_
_entity.id
_entity.type
_entity.pdbx_description
1 polymer ?
#
loop_
_entity_poly.entity_id
_entity_poly.type
_entity_poly.pdbx_seq_one_letter_code
_entity_poly.pdbx_strand_id
1 'polypeptide(L)'
;MEVLNMLKTRLITDYINSLVGREFVQGENDCNLIACKIIDILAGTDLHDSLYQKYSTKEEGLKVCKELSGYTNILQPIKKHFKLVTDELQDGDLLIKTHKLGNRKYYSVTPYYSGYGLVTEDGIWTNKPVYEIEFEEAYRFGGDLWA
;
A
#
# COMPACT_ATOMS: atom_id res chain seq x y z
N MET A 1 20.86 -13.17 -3.01
CA MET A 1 20.06 -12.00 -2.59
C MET A 1 19.26 -11.46 -3.76
N GLU A 2 19.90 -11.13 -4.88
CA GLU A 2 19.25 -10.59 -6.10
C GLU A 2 18.08 -11.42 -6.64
N VAL A 3 18.18 -12.76 -6.68
CA VAL A 3 17.09 -13.63 -7.15
C VAL A 3 15.84 -13.50 -6.28
N LEU A 4 16.00 -13.44 -4.95
CA LEU A 4 14.87 -13.29 -4.03
C LEU A 4 14.20 -11.92 -4.18
N ASN A 5 14.99 -10.87 -4.41
CA ASN A 5 14.49 -9.52 -4.60
C ASN A 5 13.76 -9.39 -5.94
N MET A 6 14.30 -9.99 -7.01
CA MET A 6 13.63 -10.08 -8.31
C MET A 6 12.28 -10.81 -8.22
N LEU A 7 12.21 -11.90 -7.45
CA LEU A 7 10.95 -12.62 -7.21
C LEU A 7 9.93 -11.74 -6.47
N LYS A 8 10.34 -11.03 -5.41
CA LYS A 8 9.46 -10.12 -4.66
C LYS A 8 8.95 -8.98 -5.54
N THR A 9 9.81 -8.34 -6.31
CA THR A 9 9.41 -7.29 -7.27
C THR A 9 8.39 -7.83 -8.26
N ARG A 10 8.64 -9.02 -8.84
CA ARG A 10 7.70 -9.65 -9.78
C ARG A 10 6.34 -9.93 -9.13
N LEU A 11 6.32 -10.44 -7.90
CA LEU A 11 5.07 -10.69 -7.15
C LEU A 11 4.28 -9.40 -6.94
N ILE A 12 4.94 -8.29 -6.61
CA ILE A 12 4.29 -6.98 -6.47
C ILE A 12 3.74 -6.50 -7.82
N THR A 13 4.53 -6.59 -8.89
CA THR A 13 4.10 -6.20 -10.23
C THR A 13 2.92 -7.03 -10.73
N ASP A 14 2.97 -8.36 -10.57
CA ASP A 14 1.88 -9.26 -10.95
C ASP A 14 0.61 -8.97 -10.14
N TYR A 15 0.76 -8.68 -8.83
CA TYR A 15 -0.36 -8.28 -7.98
C TYR A 15 -0.98 -6.95 -8.42
N ILE A 16 -0.18 -5.91 -8.62
CA ILE A 16 -0.65 -4.60 -9.10
C ILE A 16 -1.37 -4.76 -10.45
N ASN A 17 -0.77 -5.48 -11.39
CA ASN A 17 -1.37 -5.74 -12.71
C ASN A 17 -2.70 -6.49 -12.62
N SER A 18 -2.87 -7.37 -11.63
CA SER A 18 -4.14 -8.09 -11.41
C SER A 18 -5.29 -7.19 -10.97
N LEU A 19 -4.97 -6.01 -10.43
CA LEU A 19 -5.94 -5.02 -9.93
C LEU A 19 -6.36 -4.03 -11.00
N VAL A 20 -5.49 -3.73 -11.98
CA VAL A 20 -5.81 -2.76 -13.04
C VAL A 20 -7.09 -3.16 -13.78
N GLY A 21 -8.02 -2.21 -13.89
CA GLY A 21 -9.34 -2.42 -14.50
C GLY A 21 -10.35 -3.13 -13.60
N ARG A 22 -10.01 -3.47 -12.35
CA ARG A 22 -10.95 -4.02 -11.37
C ARG A 22 -11.68 -2.92 -10.62
N GLU A 23 -12.92 -3.22 -10.23
CA GLU A 23 -13.68 -2.38 -9.32
C GLU A 23 -13.00 -2.31 -7.95
N PHE A 24 -13.00 -1.12 -7.38
CA PHE A 24 -12.64 -0.87 -5.99
C PHE A 24 -13.69 -1.46 -5.06
N VAL A 25 -13.25 -2.30 -4.14
CA VAL A 25 -14.08 -2.92 -3.11
C VAL A 25 -13.37 -2.78 -1.77
N GLN A 26 -14.00 -2.01 -0.87
CA GLN A 26 -13.50 -1.79 0.48
C GLN A 26 -13.44 -3.11 1.25
N GLY A 27 -12.30 -3.38 1.90
CA GLY A 27 -12.10 -4.64 2.63
C GLY A 27 -11.66 -5.81 1.77
N GLU A 28 -11.52 -5.63 0.45
CA GLU A 28 -11.02 -6.66 -0.46
C GLU A 28 -9.78 -6.20 -1.21
N ASN A 29 -9.84 -5.03 -1.85
CA ASN A 29 -8.75 -4.52 -2.67
C ASN A 29 -8.53 -3.02 -2.47
N ASP A 30 -8.92 -2.46 -1.33
CA ASP A 30 -8.68 -1.06 -1.05
C ASP A 30 -7.19 -0.73 -0.89
N CYS A 31 -6.85 0.56 -0.98
CA CYS A 31 -5.46 1.02 -0.92
C CYS A 31 -4.66 0.52 0.30
N ASN A 32 -5.32 0.31 1.45
CA ASN A 32 -4.64 -0.18 2.64
C ASN A 32 -4.43 -1.69 2.57
N LEU A 33 -5.36 -2.46 2.03
CA LEU A 33 -5.12 -3.90 1.78
C LEU A 33 -4.06 -4.14 0.73
N ILE A 34 -4.02 -3.33 -0.33
CA ILE A 34 -2.94 -3.37 -1.33
C ILE A 34 -1.59 -3.15 -0.64
N ALA A 35 -1.50 -2.12 0.21
CA ALA A 35 -0.29 -1.85 0.98
C ALA A 35 0.05 -3.01 1.94
N CYS A 36 -0.93 -3.57 2.67
CA CYS A 36 -0.73 -4.76 3.50
C CYS A 36 -0.16 -5.93 2.68
N LYS A 37 -0.69 -6.19 1.49
CA LYS A 37 -0.21 -7.28 0.64
C LYS A 37 1.24 -7.07 0.21
N ILE A 38 1.61 -5.82 -0.13
CA ILE A 38 2.99 -5.46 -0.46
C ILE A 38 3.91 -5.65 0.76
N ILE A 39 3.47 -5.24 1.95
CA ILE A 39 4.22 -5.46 3.19
C ILE A 39 4.38 -6.96 3.45
N ASP A 40 3.34 -7.78 3.26
CA ASP A 40 3.41 -9.24 3.43
C ASP A 40 4.43 -9.87 2.46
N ILE A 41 4.44 -9.47 1.19
CA ILE A 41 5.42 -9.94 0.18
C ILE A 41 6.85 -9.59 0.58
N LEU A 42 7.05 -8.37 1.09
CA LEU A 42 8.40 -7.84 1.36
C LEU A 42 8.96 -8.27 2.73
N ALA A 43 8.13 -8.22 3.76
CA ALA A 43 8.49 -8.44 5.16
C ALA A 43 8.09 -9.81 5.71
N GLY A 44 7.29 -10.60 4.98
CA GLY A 44 6.80 -11.90 5.44
C GLY A 44 5.77 -11.81 6.57
N THR A 45 4.99 -10.73 6.62
CA THR A 45 3.87 -10.56 7.55
C THR A 45 2.60 -11.23 7.03
N ASP A 46 1.53 -11.18 7.83
CA ASP A 46 0.18 -11.71 7.55
C ASP A 46 -0.90 -10.61 7.67
N LEU A 47 -0.53 -9.35 7.40
CA LEU A 47 -1.39 -8.19 7.59
C LEU A 47 -2.59 -8.19 6.64
N HIS A 48 -2.37 -8.55 5.38
CA HIS A 48 -3.43 -8.63 4.39
C HIS A 48 -4.45 -9.68 4.81
N ASP A 49 -3.99 -10.90 5.08
CA ASP A 49 -4.86 -12.04 5.36
C ASP A 49 -5.63 -11.87 6.68
N SER A 50 -5.04 -11.17 7.66
CA SER A 50 -5.71 -10.81 8.91
C SER A 50 -6.86 -9.82 8.74
N LEU A 51 -6.84 -9.00 7.68
CA LEU A 51 -7.80 -7.92 7.44
C LEU A 51 -8.76 -8.17 6.27
N TYR A 52 -8.39 -9.04 5.33
CA TYR A 52 -9.15 -9.34 4.13
C TYR A 52 -10.57 -9.83 4.47
N GLN A 53 -11.57 -9.18 3.88
CA GLN A 53 -13.01 -9.40 4.08
C GLN A 53 -13.48 -9.29 5.53
N LYS A 54 -12.74 -8.56 6.40
CA LYS A 54 -13.14 -8.33 7.81
C LYS A 54 -13.88 -7.01 8.05
N TYR A 55 -14.04 -6.20 7.01
CA TYR A 55 -14.78 -4.95 7.05
C TYR A 55 -15.32 -4.62 5.64
N SER A 56 -16.33 -3.76 5.57
CA SER A 56 -16.96 -3.36 4.31
C SER A 56 -17.00 -1.83 4.11
N THR A 57 -16.64 -1.08 5.16
CA THR A 57 -16.62 0.39 5.15
C THR A 57 -15.31 0.92 5.75
N LYS A 58 -14.98 2.19 5.45
CA LYS A 58 -13.78 2.85 6.00
C LYS A 58 -13.86 2.94 7.53
N GLU A 59 -15.04 3.24 8.05
CA GLU A 59 -15.31 3.40 9.47
C GLU A 59 -15.16 2.08 10.24
N GLU A 60 -15.62 0.97 9.66
CA GLU A 60 -15.39 -0.38 10.18
C GLU A 60 -13.91 -0.73 10.15
N GLY A 61 -13.23 -0.50 9.02
CA GLY A 61 -11.80 -0.73 8.87
C GLY A 61 -10.98 -0.05 9.95
N LEU A 62 -11.26 1.23 10.24
CA LEU A 62 -10.60 1.99 11.32
C LEU A 62 -10.85 1.43 12.73
N LYS A 63 -11.95 0.70 12.95
CA LYS A 63 -12.25 0.05 14.24
C LYS A 63 -11.52 -1.28 14.37
N VAL A 64 -11.58 -2.13 13.34
CA VAL A 64 -11.08 -3.51 13.40
C VAL A 64 -9.56 -3.59 13.21
N CYS A 65 -8.94 -2.62 12.52
CA CYS A 65 -7.52 -2.64 12.19
C CYS A 65 -6.63 -2.85 13.43
N LYS A 66 -6.91 -2.16 14.54
CA LYS A 66 -6.12 -2.28 15.77
C LYS A 66 -6.23 -3.66 16.40
N GLU A 67 -7.43 -4.22 16.42
CA GLU A 67 -7.71 -5.52 17.03
C GLU A 67 -7.07 -6.65 16.25
N LEU A 68 -7.18 -6.61 14.91
CA LEU A 68 -6.77 -7.70 14.04
C LEU A 68 -5.30 -7.64 13.62
N SER A 69 -4.72 -6.44 13.49
CA SER A 69 -3.34 -6.25 13.00
C SER A 69 -2.38 -5.71 14.07
N GLY A 70 -2.89 -5.27 15.21
CA GLY A 70 -2.11 -4.54 16.22
C GLY A 70 -1.82 -3.07 15.86
N TYR A 71 -2.19 -2.61 14.66
CA TYR A 71 -1.95 -1.25 14.18
C TYR A 71 -3.23 -0.43 14.09
N THR A 72 -3.14 0.85 14.44
CA THR A 72 -4.28 1.78 14.38
C THR A 72 -4.52 2.37 12.99
N ASN A 73 -3.52 2.29 12.12
CA ASN A 73 -3.56 2.78 10.75
C ASN A 73 -2.40 2.18 9.95
N ILE A 74 -2.51 2.23 8.62
CA ILE A 74 -1.52 1.65 7.69
C ILE A 74 -0.13 2.31 7.75
N LEU A 75 -0.01 3.56 8.19
CA LEU A 75 1.29 4.23 8.27
C LEU A 75 2.20 3.60 9.33
N GLN A 76 1.63 3.00 10.39
CA GLN A 76 2.42 2.34 11.44
C GLN A 76 3.21 1.13 10.93
N PRO A 77 2.62 0.12 10.26
CA PRO A 77 3.39 -0.99 9.69
C PRO A 77 4.31 -0.52 8.56
N ILE A 78 3.92 0.49 7.76
CA ILE A 78 4.83 1.08 6.76
C ILE A 78 6.08 1.64 7.45
N LYS A 79 5.95 2.49 8.46
CA LYS A 79 7.10 3.05 9.21
C LYS A 79 7.94 2.00 9.93
N LYS A 80 7.37 0.83 10.25
CA LYS A 80 8.09 -0.28 10.87
C LYS A 80 9.00 -1.01 9.86
N HIS A 81 8.57 -1.14 8.61
CA HIS A 81 9.24 -1.97 7.60
C HIS A 81 9.93 -1.15 6.48
N PHE A 82 9.60 0.13 6.36
CA PHE A 82 10.04 1.03 5.29
C PHE A 82 10.76 2.24 5.88
N LYS A 83 11.64 2.84 5.07
CA LYS A 83 12.39 4.06 5.36
C LYS A 83 11.80 5.20 4.53
N LEU A 84 11.85 6.42 5.07
CA LEU A 84 11.42 7.61 4.35
C LEU A 84 12.32 7.81 3.12
N VAL A 85 11.70 8.08 1.97
CA VAL A 85 12.40 8.43 0.71
C VAL A 85 12.80 9.90 0.77
N THR A 86 14.08 10.17 0.51
CA THR A 86 14.64 11.52 0.43
C THR A 86 15.30 11.82 -0.92
N ASP A 87 15.29 10.83 -1.81
CA ASP A 87 15.85 10.87 -3.16
C ASP A 87 14.75 10.62 -4.22
N GLU A 88 15.14 10.28 -5.43
CA GLU A 88 14.20 9.95 -6.50
C GLU A 88 13.39 8.69 -6.18
N LEU A 89 12.13 8.67 -6.62
CA LEU A 89 11.24 7.51 -6.44
C LEU A 89 11.78 6.28 -7.18
N GLN A 90 11.56 5.11 -6.60
CA GLN A 90 11.91 3.80 -7.16
C GLN A 90 10.75 2.83 -7.04
N ASP A 91 10.69 1.88 -7.97
CA ASP A 91 9.66 0.85 -7.99
C ASP A 91 9.52 0.15 -6.63
N GLY A 92 8.28 0.08 -6.14
CA GLY A 92 7.95 -0.45 -4.82
C GLY A 92 7.86 0.60 -3.71
N ASP A 93 8.21 1.86 -3.98
CA ASP A 93 7.93 2.95 -3.05
C ASP A 93 6.41 3.10 -2.81
N LEU A 94 6.04 3.37 -1.56
CA LEU A 94 4.67 3.60 -1.16
C LEU A 94 4.45 5.10 -0.91
N LEU A 95 3.62 5.71 -1.75
CA LEU A 95 3.26 7.13 -1.68
C LEU A 95 2.11 7.30 -0.69
N ILE A 96 2.24 8.24 0.24
CA ILE A 96 1.29 8.45 1.34
C ILE A 96 0.65 9.82 1.21
N LYS A 97 -0.68 9.84 1.28
CA LYS A 97 -1.46 11.08 1.45
C LYS A 97 -2.27 11.00 2.73
N THR A 98 -2.14 12.03 3.57
CA THR A 98 -2.92 12.16 4.80
C THR A 98 -4.29 12.75 4.51
N HIS A 99 -5.31 12.19 5.15
CA HIS A 99 -6.68 12.67 5.12
C HIS A 99 -7.21 12.88 6.53
N LYS A 100 -8.28 13.67 6.65
CA LYS A 100 -9.00 13.88 7.91
C LYS A 100 -10.44 13.42 7.78
N LEU A 101 -10.90 12.66 8.77
CA LEU A 101 -12.30 12.30 8.97
C LEU A 101 -12.71 12.73 10.39
N GLY A 102 -13.34 13.90 10.49
CA GLY A 102 -13.53 14.58 11.77
C GLY A 102 -12.20 14.83 12.47
N ASN A 103 -12.06 14.32 13.70
CA ASN A 103 -10.82 14.43 14.49
C ASN A 103 -9.81 13.30 14.21
N ARG A 104 -10.14 12.33 13.36
CA ARG A 104 -9.26 11.20 13.04
C ARG A 104 -8.48 11.48 11.77
N LYS A 105 -7.23 11.01 11.74
CA LYS A 105 -6.44 10.92 10.51
C LYS A 105 -6.59 9.53 9.91
N TYR A 106 -6.68 9.46 8.59
CA TYR A 106 -6.49 8.24 7.84
C TYR A 106 -5.55 8.51 6.66
N TYR A 107 -5.05 7.45 6.04
CA TYR A 107 -4.04 7.55 4.99
C TYR A 107 -4.54 6.81 3.76
N SER A 108 -4.29 7.36 2.58
CA SER A 108 -4.32 6.59 1.34
C SER A 108 -2.90 6.25 0.94
N VAL A 109 -2.73 5.06 0.37
CA VAL A 109 -1.45 4.54 -0.07
C VAL A 109 -1.50 4.27 -1.57
N THR A 110 -0.50 4.72 -2.30
CA THR A 110 -0.37 4.47 -3.73
C THR A 110 0.97 3.78 -3.99
N PRO A 111 1.00 2.55 -4.52
CA PRO A 111 2.25 1.90 -4.89
C PRO A 111 2.80 2.55 -6.17
N TYR A 112 4.06 2.96 -6.13
CA TYR A 112 4.78 3.52 -7.27
C TYR A 112 5.50 2.43 -8.07
N TYR A 113 5.43 2.51 -9.40
CA TYR A 113 6.17 1.65 -10.31
C TYR A 113 6.26 2.29 -11.71
N SER A 114 7.44 2.24 -12.34
CA SER A 114 7.69 2.68 -13.71
C SER A 114 7.20 4.10 -14.04
N GLY A 115 7.21 5.02 -13.07
CA GLY A 115 6.69 6.38 -13.24
C GLY A 115 5.17 6.55 -13.07
N TYR A 116 4.47 5.49 -12.67
CA TYR A 116 3.03 5.47 -12.43
C TYR A 116 2.73 5.13 -10.97
N GLY A 117 1.50 5.43 -10.56
CA GLY A 117 0.91 4.90 -9.33
C GLY A 117 -0.46 4.29 -9.60
N LEU A 118 -0.79 3.26 -8.81
CA LEU A 118 -2.13 2.64 -8.85
C LEU A 118 -3.11 3.46 -7.99
N VAL A 119 -4.14 4.01 -8.62
CA VAL A 119 -5.17 4.85 -7.98
C VAL A 119 -6.56 4.44 -8.43
N THR A 120 -7.59 4.91 -7.74
CA THR A 120 -8.98 4.68 -8.16
C THR A 120 -9.53 5.89 -8.92
N GLU A 121 -10.06 5.68 -10.12
CA GLU A 121 -10.83 6.66 -10.90
C GLU A 121 -12.19 6.07 -11.23
N ASP A 122 -13.27 6.78 -10.90
CA ASP A 122 -14.66 6.32 -11.05
C ASP A 122 -14.94 4.92 -10.47
N GLY A 123 -14.26 4.59 -9.36
CA GLY A 123 -14.40 3.29 -8.69
C GLY A 123 -13.63 2.15 -9.36
N ILE A 124 -12.78 2.44 -10.34
CA ILE A 124 -11.93 1.46 -11.04
C ILE A 124 -10.46 1.73 -10.73
N TRP A 125 -9.70 0.67 -10.48
CA TRP A 125 -8.25 0.76 -10.31
C TRP A 125 -7.55 1.03 -11.65
N THR A 126 -6.83 2.15 -11.72
CA THR A 126 -6.21 2.68 -12.94
C THR A 126 -4.79 3.16 -12.64
N ASN A 127 -3.93 3.08 -13.66
CA ASN A 127 -2.55 3.55 -13.59
C ASN A 127 -2.52 5.02 -13.95
N LYS A 128 -2.03 5.86 -13.03
CA LYS A 128 -1.93 7.30 -13.25
C LYS A 128 -0.46 7.72 -13.21
N PRO A 129 0.00 8.59 -14.13
CA PRO A 129 1.35 9.12 -14.07
C PRO A 129 1.61 9.77 -12.71
N VAL A 130 2.78 9.52 -12.12
CA VAL A 130 3.09 9.95 -10.74
C VAL A 130 3.02 11.46 -10.56
N TYR A 131 3.32 12.24 -11.60
CA TYR A 131 3.26 13.70 -11.55
C TYR A 131 1.82 14.23 -11.42
N GLU A 132 0.80 13.40 -11.64
CA GLU A 132 -0.62 13.73 -11.46
C GLU A 132 -1.19 13.22 -10.12
N ILE A 133 -0.36 12.58 -9.29
CA ILE A 133 -0.77 12.02 -8.00
C ILE A 133 -0.24 12.92 -6.88
N GLU A 134 -1.14 13.44 -6.06
CA GLU A 134 -0.75 14.18 -4.86
C GLU A 134 -0.37 13.23 -3.71
N PHE A 135 0.82 13.40 -3.16
CA PHE A 135 1.28 12.73 -1.94
C PHE A 135 2.14 13.67 -1.08
N GLU A 136 2.31 13.33 0.19
CA GLU A 136 3.08 14.12 1.18
C GLU A 136 4.42 13.48 1.52
N GLU A 137 4.44 12.16 1.63
CA GLU A 137 5.61 11.36 2.00
C GLU A 137 5.67 10.13 1.11
N ALA A 138 6.88 9.62 0.84
CA ALA A 138 7.08 8.34 0.19
C ALA A 138 7.96 7.45 1.07
N TYR A 139 7.69 6.15 1.07
CA TYR A 139 8.41 5.18 1.89
C TYR A 139 8.93 4.04 1.03
N ARG A 140 10.23 3.76 1.14
CA ARG A 140 10.93 2.65 0.46
C ARG A 140 11.17 1.52 1.43
N PHE A 141 10.96 0.29 0.99
CA PHE A 141 11.17 -0.84 1.88
C PHE A 141 12.62 -0.86 2.41
N GLY A 142 12.73 -0.96 3.73
CA GLY A 142 13.97 -0.71 4.45
C GLY A 142 14.84 -1.94 4.68
N GLY A 143 14.28 -3.14 4.43
CA GLY A 143 15.05 -4.39 4.35
C GLY A 143 15.78 -4.47 3.01
N ASP A 144 16.84 -5.27 2.95
CA ASP A 144 17.74 -5.35 1.79
C ASP A 144 17.04 -5.84 0.51
N LEU A 145 16.42 -4.92 -0.23
CA LEU A 145 16.02 -5.13 -1.62
C LEU A 145 17.22 -5.04 -2.58
N TRP A 146 18.34 -4.46 -2.13
CA TRP A 146 19.50 -4.14 -2.96
C TRP A 146 20.87 -4.25 -2.26
N ALA A 147 20.95 -4.82 -1.05
CA ALA A 147 22.24 -5.20 -0.45
C ALA A 147 22.67 -6.60 -0.89
#